data_AF-A0A800DV99-F1
#
_entry.id   AF-A0A800DV99-F1
#
_cell.length_a   1.000
_cell.length_b   1.000
_cell.length_c   1.000
_cell.angle_alpha   90.00
_cell.angle_beta   90.00
_cell.angle_gamma   90.00
#
_symmetry.space_group_name_H-M   'P 1'
#
loop_
_entity.id
_entity.type
_entity.pdbx_description
1 polymer ?
#
loop_
_entity_poly.entity_id
_entity_poly.type
_entity_poly.pdbx_seq_one_letter_code
_entity_poly.pdbx_strand_id
1 'polypeptide(L)'
;MRKAKKVFLKGRQLLMKNKPRQALEVYKEYLSYHSKNPIVWHNMGVAYALLKDKINAERCFKKALEIDPNYEVAKRNLNILKHATLKDLEIMAKEYLFKRVNEDKEVEIFF
;
A
#
# COMPACT_ATOMS: atom_id res chain seq x y z
N MET A 1 18.03 -5.27 -9.66
CA MET A 1 16.70 -5.12 -10.33
C MET A 1 15.72 -6.27 -10.07
N ARG A 2 16.10 -7.57 -10.17
CA ARG A 2 15.18 -8.71 -9.91
C ARG A 2 14.71 -8.84 -8.44
N LYS A 3 15.61 -8.63 -7.46
CA LYS A 3 15.29 -8.74 -6.02
C LYS A 3 14.23 -7.72 -5.59
N ALA A 4 14.39 -6.45 -5.96
CA ALA A 4 13.45 -5.38 -5.64
C ALA A 4 12.04 -5.66 -6.17
N LYS A 5 11.91 -6.06 -7.45
CA LYS A 5 10.62 -6.44 -8.04
C LYS A 5 9.97 -7.60 -7.26
N LYS A 6 10.75 -8.62 -6.88
CA LYS A 6 10.27 -9.76 -6.10
C LYS A 6 9.78 -9.35 -4.71
N VAL A 7 10.54 -8.51 -3.99
CA VAL A 7 10.18 -8.00 -2.66
C VAL A 7 8.91 -7.15 -2.74
N PHE A 8 8.81 -6.27 -3.74
CA PHE A 8 7.61 -5.48 -3.99
C PHE A 8 6.35 -6.34 -4.19
N LEU A 9 6.43 -7.35 -5.06
CA LEU A 9 5.32 -8.27 -5.33
C LEU A 9 4.96 -9.10 -4.10
N LYS A 10 5.95 -9.58 -3.34
CA LYS A 10 5.73 -10.30 -2.07
C LYS A 10 4.95 -9.45 -1.08
N GLY A 11 5.30 -8.17 -0.93
CA GLY A 11 4.57 -7.25 -0.04
C GLY A 11 3.10 -7.09 -0.47
N ARG A 12 2.84 -6.96 -1.78
CA ARG A 12 1.47 -6.87 -2.31
C ARG A 12 0.65 -8.12 -2.01
N GLN A 13 1.22 -9.30 -2.24
CA GLN A 13 0.55 -10.57 -1.95
C GLN A 13 0.24 -10.74 -0.46
N LEU A 14 1.13 -10.27 0.42
CA LEU A 14 0.89 -10.30 1.85
C LEU A 14 -0.29 -9.41 2.26
N LEU A 15 -0.43 -8.23 1.65
CA LEU A 15 -1.61 -7.39 1.84
C LEU A 15 -2.88 -8.11 1.37
N MET A 16 -2.86 -8.73 0.18
CA MET A 16 -3.98 -9.51 -0.34
C MET A 16 -4.43 -10.65 0.59
N LYS A 17 -3.49 -11.26 1.30
CA LYS A 17 -3.74 -12.32 2.29
C LYS A 17 -4.10 -11.78 3.68
N ASN A 18 -4.40 -10.48 3.80
CA ASN A 18 -4.66 -9.78 5.07
C ASN A 18 -3.54 -9.96 6.11
N LYS A 19 -2.27 -9.93 5.66
CA LYS A 19 -1.06 -10.05 6.50
C LYS A 19 -0.27 -8.73 6.53
N PRO A 20 -0.87 -7.62 7.03
CA PRO A 20 -0.27 -6.28 6.94
C PRO A 20 1.06 -6.15 7.69
N ARG A 21 1.24 -6.80 8.85
CA ARG A 21 2.51 -6.76 9.59
C ARG A 21 3.68 -7.35 8.79
N GLN A 22 3.44 -8.48 8.14
CA GLN A 22 4.46 -9.11 7.30
C GLN A 22 4.75 -8.28 6.04
N ALA A 23 3.72 -7.64 5.46
CA ALA A 23 3.90 -6.74 4.34
C ALA A 23 4.79 -5.54 4.71
N LEU A 24 4.62 -4.96 5.90
CA LEU A 24 5.46 -3.87 6.41
C LEU A 24 6.94 -4.26 6.50
N GLU A 25 7.27 -5.45 7.01
CA GLU A 25 8.66 -5.91 7.09
C GLU A 25 9.29 -6.06 5.70
N VAL A 26 8.53 -6.62 4.75
CA VAL A 26 8.96 -6.75 3.35
C VAL A 26 9.16 -5.38 2.70
N TYR A 27 8.31 -4.40 2.98
CA TYR A 27 8.45 -3.05 2.44
C TYR A 27 9.60 -2.27 3.09
N LYS A 28 9.89 -2.46 4.38
CA LYS A 28 11.09 -1.91 5.02
C LYS A 28 12.36 -2.44 4.37
N GLU A 29 12.41 -3.74 4.08
CA GLU A 29 13.52 -4.34 3.30
C GLU A 29 13.62 -3.67 1.92
N TYR A 30 12.50 -3.51 1.21
CA TYR A 30 12.50 -2.83 -0.10
C TYR A 30 13.06 -1.40 -0.02
N LEU A 31 12.61 -0.61 0.94
CA LEU A 31 13.01 0.79 1.10
C LEU A 31 14.49 0.95 1.47
N SER A 32 15.13 -0.07 2.06
CA SER A 32 16.58 -0.07 2.31
C SER A 32 17.42 0.01 1.03
N TYR A 33 16.85 -0.41 -0.11
CA TYR A 33 17.49 -0.35 -1.43
C TYR A 33 16.88 0.73 -2.33
N HIS A 34 15.61 1.08 -2.11
CA HIS A 34 14.83 1.97 -2.98
C HIS A 34 13.92 2.91 -2.16
N SER A 35 14.51 3.87 -1.47
CA SER A 35 13.79 4.78 -0.56
C SER A 35 12.79 5.73 -1.22
N LYS A 36 12.94 6.00 -2.53
CA LYS A 36 12.13 6.97 -3.30
C LYS A 36 11.04 6.32 -4.15
N ASN A 37 10.36 5.28 -3.64
CA ASN A 37 9.24 4.65 -4.36
C ASN A 37 7.89 5.05 -3.74
N PRO A 38 7.09 5.92 -4.38
CA PRO A 38 5.82 6.40 -3.81
C PRO A 38 4.79 5.27 -3.64
N ILE A 39 4.81 4.26 -4.52
CA ILE A 39 3.90 3.11 -4.46
C ILE A 39 4.14 2.28 -3.19
N VAL A 40 5.39 2.11 -2.78
CA VAL A 40 5.71 1.36 -1.56
C VAL A 40 5.28 2.10 -0.31
N TRP A 41 5.52 3.41 -0.25
CA TRP A 41 5.00 4.25 0.84
C TRP A 41 3.47 4.20 0.91
N HIS A 42 2.77 4.29 -0.22
CA HIS A 42 1.33 4.11 -0.26
C HIS A 42 0.89 2.73 0.26
N ASN A 43 1.53 1.64 -0.18
CA ASN A 43 1.16 0.30 0.25
C ASN A 43 1.45 0.06 1.75
N MET A 44 2.51 0.67 2.30
CA MET A 44 2.71 0.70 3.75
C MET A 44 1.60 1.48 4.45
N GLY A 45 1.12 2.58 3.87
CA GLY A 45 -0.03 3.32 4.39
C GLY A 45 -1.30 2.47 4.45
N VAL A 46 -1.58 1.69 3.40
CA VAL A 46 -2.67 0.70 3.40
C VAL A 46 -2.47 -0.38 4.47
N ALA A 47 -1.23 -0.86 4.66
CA ALA A 47 -0.90 -1.83 5.69
C ALA A 47 -1.17 -1.28 7.11
N TYR A 48 -0.81 -0.03 7.37
CA TYR A 48 -1.10 0.63 8.65
C TYR A 48 -2.60 0.92 8.83
N ALA A 49 -3.32 1.27 7.76
CA ALA A 49 -4.78 1.44 7.80
C ALA A 49 -5.49 0.12 8.17
N LEU A 50 -5.05 -1.01 7.59
CA LEU A 50 -5.50 -2.36 7.96
C LEU A 50 -5.23 -2.70 9.44
N LEU A 51 -4.15 -2.15 10.00
CA LEU A 51 -3.79 -2.29 11.41
C LEU A 51 -4.50 -1.28 12.32
N LYS A 52 -5.40 -0.45 11.77
CA LYS A 52 -6.08 0.66 12.49
C LYS A 52 -5.11 1.70 13.04
N ASP A 53 -3.88 1.74 12.52
CA ASP A 53 -2.85 2.71 12.88
C ASP A 53 -2.93 3.91 11.95
N LYS A 54 -3.88 4.81 12.27
CA LYS A 54 -4.17 6.02 11.50
C LYS A 54 -2.94 6.93 11.38
N ILE A 55 -2.15 7.06 12.45
CA ILE A 55 -1.00 7.98 12.50
C ILE A 55 0.06 7.53 11.50
N ASN A 56 0.45 6.26 11.53
CA ASN A 56 1.47 5.76 10.61
C ASN A 56 0.96 5.66 9.17
N ALA A 57 -0.33 5.37 8.97
CA ALA A 57 -0.94 5.41 7.64
C ALA A 57 -0.82 6.81 7.02
N GLU A 58 -1.14 7.85 7.78
CA GLU A 58 -1.07 9.24 7.33
C GLU A 58 0.35 9.63 6.95
N ARG A 59 1.32 9.29 7.81
CA ARG A 59 2.73 9.55 7.56
C ARG A 59 3.21 8.91 6.26
N CYS A 60 2.77 7.68 6.00
CA CYS A 60 3.13 6.96 4.78
C CYS A 60 2.51 7.58 3.52
N PHE A 61 1.24 7.98 3.56
CA PHE A 61 0.61 8.66 2.42
C PHE A 61 1.24 10.03 2.14
N LYS A 62 1.55 10.80 3.20
CA LYS A 62 2.30 12.06 3.06
C LYS A 62 3.67 11.83 2.41
N LYS A 63 4.42 10.81 2.83
CA LYS A 63 5.71 10.45 2.20
C LYS A 63 5.57 10.06 0.74
N ALA A 64 4.50 9.33 0.37
CA ALA A 64 4.23 9.02 -1.02
C ALA A 64 4.03 10.30 -1.86
N LEU A 65 3.30 11.28 -1.33
CA LEU A 65 3.05 12.57 -1.98
C LEU A 65 4.25 13.52 -1.97
N GLU A 66 5.14 13.42 -0.98
CA GLU A 66 6.42 14.14 -0.99
C GLU A 66 7.33 13.65 -2.15
N ILE A 67 7.25 12.36 -2.50
CA ILE A 67 8.04 11.78 -3.60
C ILE A 67 7.37 12.01 -4.94
N ASP A 68 6.06 11.83 -5.01
CA ASP A 68 5.24 12.06 -6.20
C ASP A 68 3.97 12.84 -5.81
N PRO A 69 3.98 14.18 -5.94
CA PRO A 69 2.84 15.02 -5.63
C PRO A 69 1.58 14.72 -6.46
N ASN A 70 1.75 14.10 -7.63
CA ASN A 70 0.66 13.73 -8.54
C ASN A 70 0.14 12.31 -8.29
N TYR A 71 0.56 11.66 -7.20
CA TYR A 71 0.10 10.31 -6.89
C TYR A 71 -1.34 10.33 -6.32
N GLU A 72 -2.31 10.43 -7.23
CA GLU A 72 -3.73 10.63 -6.93
C GLU A 72 -4.31 9.60 -5.96
N VAL A 73 -3.84 8.34 -6.03
CA VAL A 73 -4.30 7.28 -5.12
C VAL A 73 -3.88 7.59 -3.67
N ALA A 74 -2.66 8.07 -3.44
CA ALA A 74 -2.20 8.47 -2.10
C ALA A 74 -2.94 9.72 -1.60
N LYS A 75 -3.21 10.68 -2.49
CA LYS A 75 -4.00 11.89 -2.18
C LYS A 75 -5.43 11.55 -1.76
N ARG A 76 -6.10 10.69 -2.51
CA ARG A 76 -7.44 10.18 -2.18
C ARG A 76 -7.44 9.49 -0.81
N ASN A 77 -6.51 8.57 -0.58
CA ASN A 77 -6.43 7.82 0.67
C ASN A 77 -6.09 8.72 1.88
N LEU A 78 -5.23 9.73 1.68
CA LEU A 78 -4.96 10.74 2.72
C LEU A 78 -6.20 11.58 3.06
N ASN A 79 -6.98 11.98 2.05
CA ASN A 79 -8.22 12.73 2.27
C ASN A 79 -9.27 11.90 3.01
N ILE A 80 -9.46 10.64 2.60
CA ILE A 80 -10.31 9.70 3.33
C ILE A 80 -9.83 9.61 4.78
N LEU A 81 -8.53 9.38 4.99
CA LEU A 81 -7.95 9.22 6.32
C LEU A 81 -8.17 10.42 7.24
N LYS A 82 -8.05 11.65 6.74
CA LYS A 82 -8.27 12.87 7.54
C LYS A 82 -9.66 12.92 8.17
N HIS A 83 -10.68 12.47 7.43
CA HIS A 83 -12.07 12.43 7.88
C HIS A 83 -12.54 11.03 8.31
N ALA A 84 -11.63 10.04 8.28
CA ALA A 84 -11.99 8.65 8.44
C ALA A 84 -12.43 8.29 9.86
N THR A 85 -13.57 7.61 9.90
CA THR A 85 -13.95 6.64 10.94
C THR A 85 -13.19 5.32 10.75
N LEU A 86 -13.23 4.43 11.74
CA LEU A 86 -12.69 3.07 11.61
C LEU A 86 -13.25 2.32 10.39
N LYS A 87 -14.50 2.59 10.01
CA LYS A 87 -15.15 1.97 8.86
C LYS A 87 -14.54 2.42 7.53
N ASP A 88 -14.09 3.66 7.43
CA ASP A 88 -13.46 4.21 6.23
C ASP A 88 -12.07 3.61 6.00
N LEU A 89 -11.35 3.28 7.07
CA LEU A 89 -10.11 2.51 7.00
C LEU A 89 -10.33 1.12 6.40
N GLU A 90 -11.41 0.46 6.80
CA GLU A 90 -11.79 -0.85 6.27
C GLU A 90 -12.21 -0.78 4.81
N ILE A 91 -12.88 0.30 4.38
CA ILE A 91 -13.24 0.52 2.97
C ILE A 91 -11.97 0.69 2.12
N MET A 92 -11.02 1.53 2.53
CA MET A 92 -9.75 1.69 1.79
C MET A 92 -9.01 0.38 1.61
N ALA A 93 -8.94 -0.41 2.68
CA ALA A 93 -8.35 -1.74 2.63
C ALA A 93 -9.10 -2.66 1.66
N LYS A 94 -10.44 -2.73 1.74
CA LYS A 94 -11.26 -3.56 0.85
C LYS A 94 -11.15 -3.15 -0.61
N GLU A 95 -11.17 -1.86 -0.92
CA GLU A 95 -10.97 -1.36 -2.28
C GLU A 95 -9.61 -1.77 -2.84
N TYR A 96 -8.55 -1.64 -2.03
CA TYR A 96 -7.21 -2.09 -2.41
C TYR A 96 -7.18 -3.59 -2.72
N LEU A 97 -7.78 -4.41 -1.85
CA LEU A 97 -7.83 -5.86 -2.05
C LEU A 97 -8.63 -6.23 -3.31
N PHE A 98 -9.82 -5.66 -3.48
CA PHE A 98 -10.69 -5.93 -4.63
C PHE A 98 -10.02 -5.58 -5.95
N LYS A 99 -9.44 -4.38 -6.06
CA LYS A 99 -8.73 -3.94 -7.27
C LYS A 99 -7.56 -4.88 -7.61
N ARG A 100 -6.77 -5.29 -6.62
CA ARG A 100 -5.61 -6.15 -6.84
C ARG A 100 -5.98 -7.60 -7.18
N VAL A 101 -7.03 -8.14 -6.57
CA VAL A 101 -7.55 -9.47 -6.93
C VAL A 101 -8.02 -9.51 -8.38
N ASN A 102 -8.66 -8.46 -8.86
CA ASN A 102 -9.13 -8.40 -10.26
C ASN A 102 -7.98 -8.16 -11.24
N GLU A 103 -7.02 -7.29 -10.92
CA GLU A 103 -5.81 -7.08 -11.75
C GLU A 103 -4.96 -8.35 -11.86
N ASP A 104 -4.78 -9.12 -10.78
CA ASP A 104 -3.99 -10.35 -10.83
C ASP A 104 -4.70 -11.44 -11.66
N LYS A 105 -6.05 -11.50 -11.65
CA LYS A 105 -6.82 -12.38 -12.55
C LYS A 105 -6.68 -11.98 -14.01
N GLU A 106 -6.73 -10.69 -14.31
CA GLU A 106 -6.51 -10.20 -15.67
C GLU A 106 -5.11 -10.55 -16.16
N VAL A 107 -4.08 -10.40 -15.32
CA VAL A 107 -2.70 -10.75 -15.66
C VAL A 107 -2.52 -12.27 -15.87
N GLU A 108 -3.20 -13.12 -15.09
CA GLU A 108 -3.19 -14.59 -15.28
C GLU A 108 -3.83 -15.04 -16.60
N ILE A 109 -4.76 -14.26 -17.16
CA ILE A 109 -5.43 -14.60 -18.44
C ILE A 109 -4.55 -14.27 -19.66
N PHE A 110 -3.52 -13.44 -19.49
CA PHE A 110 -2.62 -13.02 -20.57
C PHE A 110 -1.25 -13.75 -20.58
N PHE A 111 -1.11 -14.87 -19.86
CA PHE A 111 0.05 -15.76 -19.91
C PHE A 111 -0.37 -17.19 -20.24
#